data_AF-A0A969NBW4-F1
#
_entry.id   AF-A0A969NBW4-F1
#
_cell.length_a   1.000
_cell.length_b   1.000
_cell.length_c   1.000
_cell.angle_alpha   90.00
_cell.angle_beta   90.00
_cell.angle_gamma   90.00
#
_symmetry.space_group_name_H-M   'P 1'
#
loop_
_entity.id
_entity.type
_entity.pdbx_description
1 polymer ?
#
loop_
_entity_poly.entity_id
_entity_poly.type
_entity_poly.pdbx_seq_one_letter_code
_entity_poly.pdbx_strand_id
1 'polypeptide(L)'
;MFKFFRKNKIQVPENYKNFISQSDYNVFIHQVLSVLQDLGVQVESFENGDIAYRGKNNLESHYYLDNLIRLYVQADPKDKLSEITNHFRKLQESPHVYEYLFKDYDYAKQFLKVLIKPLDIAPNIDDFVTREDYPDLLTMLVLDYEERFHFIKKRKQIFGKWNMKTYSKLHYKILVKKVLM
;
A
#
# COMPACT_ATOMS: atom_id res chain seq x y z
N MET A 1 -12.48 0.26 -23.23
CA MET A 1 -11.44 -0.46 -23.98
C MET A 1 -10.10 0.24 -23.74
N PHE A 2 -9.28 -0.28 -22.82
CA PHE A 2 -8.02 0.33 -22.37
C PHE A 2 -7.00 0.44 -23.52
N LYS A 3 -6.88 1.61 -24.14
CA LYS A 3 -5.92 1.85 -25.22
C LYS A 3 -4.45 1.90 -24.76
N PHE A 4 -4.18 1.89 -23.46
CA PHE A 4 -2.84 2.12 -22.91
C PHE A 4 -1.95 0.87 -22.72
N PHE A 5 -2.51 -0.35 -22.73
CA PHE A 5 -1.72 -1.58 -22.48
C PHE A 5 -1.33 -2.33 -23.76
N ARG A 6 -1.06 -1.60 -24.85
CA ARG A 6 -1.01 -2.18 -26.20
C ARG A 6 0.36 -2.70 -26.65
N LYS A 7 1.22 -3.15 -25.71
CA LYS A 7 2.51 -3.81 -26.05
C LYS A 7 3.11 -4.75 -24.98
N ASN A 8 3.21 -4.34 -23.72
CA ASN A 8 4.02 -5.06 -22.72
C ASN A 8 3.22 -6.21 -22.08
N LYS A 9 3.79 -7.43 -22.14
CA LYS A 9 3.24 -8.60 -21.49
C LYS A 9 3.29 -8.38 -19.97
N ILE A 10 2.14 -8.26 -19.32
CA ILE A 10 2.04 -8.15 -17.86
C ILE A 10 2.65 -9.43 -17.26
N GLN A 11 3.70 -9.28 -16.46
CA GLN A 11 4.36 -10.40 -15.80
C GLN A 11 3.97 -10.46 -14.33
N VAL A 12 3.91 -11.67 -13.77
CA VAL A 12 3.74 -11.86 -12.32
C VAL A 12 4.99 -11.30 -11.62
N PRO A 13 4.82 -10.34 -10.70
CA PRO A 13 5.89 -9.84 -9.84
C PRO A 13 6.58 -10.99 -9.09
N GLU A 14 7.90 -10.92 -8.89
CA GLU A 14 8.69 -11.99 -8.23
C GLU A 14 8.10 -12.41 -6.88
N ASN A 15 7.65 -11.44 -6.08
CA ASN A 15 7.03 -11.64 -4.78
C ASN A 15 5.69 -12.40 -4.84
N TYR A 16 5.05 -12.51 -6.01
CA TYR A 16 3.76 -13.19 -6.20
C TYR A 16 3.88 -14.58 -6.85
N LYS A 17 5.01 -14.89 -7.50
CA LYS A 17 5.19 -16.13 -8.29
C LYS A 17 4.91 -17.42 -7.53
N ASN A 18 5.10 -17.41 -6.21
CA ASN A 18 4.92 -18.60 -5.38
C ASN A 18 3.45 -18.95 -5.09
N PHE A 19 2.49 -18.06 -5.38
CA PHE A 19 1.10 -18.27 -4.98
C PHE A 19 0.06 -17.90 -6.04
N ILE A 20 0.47 -17.40 -7.22
CA ILE A 20 -0.44 -17.18 -8.34
C ILE A 20 0.23 -17.55 -9.67
N SER A 21 -0.51 -18.21 -10.55
CA SER A 21 -0.04 -18.52 -11.89
C SER A 21 -0.06 -17.28 -12.79
N GLN A 22 0.73 -17.27 -13.86
CA GLN A 22 0.72 -16.18 -14.85
C GLN A 22 -0.65 -16.01 -15.53
N SER A 23 -1.39 -17.10 -15.77
CA SER A 23 -2.74 -17.05 -16.33
C SER A 23 -3.73 -16.42 -15.35
N ASP A 24 -3.71 -16.85 -14.09
CA ASP A 24 -4.63 -16.33 -13.07
C ASP A 24 -4.34 -14.86 -12.74
N TYR A 25 -3.06 -14.48 -12.74
CA TYR A 25 -2.66 -13.09 -12.54
C TYR A 25 -3.12 -12.18 -13.68
N ASN A 26 -3.08 -12.65 -14.93
CA ASN A 26 -3.62 -11.87 -16.04
C ASN A 26 -5.13 -11.62 -15.86
N VAL A 27 -5.89 -12.65 -15.46
CA VAL A 27 -7.31 -12.51 -15.16
C VAL A 27 -7.53 -11.51 -14.03
N PHE A 28 -6.79 -11.65 -12.93
CA PHE A 28 -6.84 -10.75 -11.78
C PHE A 28 -6.60 -9.29 -12.19
N ILE A 29 -5.52 -9.00 -12.92
CA ILE A 29 -5.20 -7.62 -13.32
C ILE A 29 -6.24 -7.06 -14.29
N HIS A 30 -6.77 -7.87 -15.22
CA HIS A 30 -7.86 -7.42 -16.09
C HIS A 30 -9.11 -7.05 -15.30
N GLN A 31 -9.48 -7.83 -14.28
CA GLN A 31 -10.61 -7.52 -13.41
C GLN A 31 -10.36 -6.25 -12.58
N VAL A 32 -9.17 -6.12 -11.98
CA VAL A 32 -8.76 -4.92 -11.22
C VAL A 32 -8.86 -3.66 -12.08
N LEU A 33 -8.26 -3.68 -13.28
CA LEU A 33 -8.30 -2.53 -14.16
C LEU A 33 -9.73 -2.20 -14.58
N SER A 34 -10.55 -3.21 -14.92
CA SER A 34 -11.97 -3.02 -15.28
C SER A 34 -12.75 -2.34 -14.16
N VAL A 35 -12.61 -2.82 -12.92
CA VAL A 35 -13.27 -2.23 -11.74
C VAL A 35 -12.83 -0.78 -11.53
N LEU A 36 -11.53 -0.48 -11.66
CA LEU A 36 -11.03 0.89 -11.54
C LEU A 36 -11.60 1.82 -12.62
N GLN A 37 -11.75 1.33 -13.86
CA GLN A 37 -12.38 2.10 -14.94
C GLN A 37 -13.86 2.35 -14.65
N ASP A 38 -14.60 1.34 -14.18
CA ASP A 38 -16.02 1.48 -13.82
C ASP A 38 -16.23 2.47 -12.67
N LEU A 39 -15.25 2.55 -11.77
CA LEU A 39 -15.18 3.51 -10.67
C LEU A 39 -14.68 4.90 -11.09
N GLY A 40 -14.41 5.14 -12.38
CA GLY A 40 -13.96 6.42 -12.92
C GLY A 40 -12.52 6.80 -12.54
N VAL A 41 -11.70 5.85 -12.11
CA VAL A 41 -10.30 6.09 -11.72
C VAL A 41 -9.42 6.18 -12.97
N GLN A 42 -8.68 7.27 -13.10
CA GLN A 42 -7.71 7.45 -14.18
C GLN A 42 -6.38 6.77 -13.81
N VAL A 43 -6.20 5.53 -14.26
CA VAL A 43 -4.94 4.78 -14.14
C VAL A 43 -3.88 5.38 -15.09
N GLU A 44 -2.70 5.69 -14.56
CA GLU A 44 -1.58 6.26 -15.30
C GLU A 44 -0.55 5.19 -15.68
N SER A 45 -0.23 4.29 -14.76
CA SER A 45 0.69 3.18 -15.00
C SER A 45 0.35 1.97 -14.13
N PHE A 46 0.92 0.83 -14.50
CA PHE A 46 0.89 -0.38 -13.70
C PHE A 46 2.23 -1.11 -13.85
N GLU A 47 2.92 -1.31 -12.74
CA GLU A 47 4.21 -1.98 -12.70
C GLU A 47 4.40 -2.72 -11.37
N ASN A 48 4.89 -3.97 -11.41
CA ASN A 48 5.24 -4.76 -10.22
C ASN A 48 4.17 -4.86 -9.10
N GLY A 49 2.87 -4.90 -9.47
CA GLY A 49 1.79 -4.98 -8.49
C GLY A 49 1.41 -3.62 -7.87
N ASP A 50 1.92 -2.53 -8.43
CA ASP A 50 1.56 -1.15 -8.10
C ASP A 50 0.81 -0.48 -9.26
N ILE A 51 -0.33 0.13 -8.95
CA ILE A 51 -1.11 0.93 -9.90
C ILE A 51 -0.96 2.40 -9.50
N ALA A 52 -0.27 3.18 -10.33
CA ALA A 52 -0.29 4.63 -10.22
C ALA A 52 -1.57 5.18 -10.87
N TYR A 53 -2.24 6.09 -10.17
CA TYR A 53 -3.46 6.73 -10.63
C TYR A 53 -3.51 8.21 -10.25
N ARG A 54 -4.28 8.98 -11.02
CA ARG A 54 -4.53 10.38 -10.73
C ARG A 54 -5.63 10.51 -9.68
N GLY A 55 -5.26 11.02 -8.49
CA GLY A 55 -6.21 11.30 -7.41
C GLY A 55 -7.11 12.50 -7.71
N LYS A 56 -8.18 12.67 -6.92
CA LYS A 56 -9.16 13.78 -7.06
C LYS A 56 -8.54 15.19 -6.96
N ASN A 57 -7.37 15.30 -6.37
CA ASN A 57 -6.60 16.54 -6.20
C ASN A 57 -5.51 16.74 -7.27
N ASN A 58 -5.54 15.97 -8.37
CA ASN A 58 -4.49 15.91 -9.39
C ASN A 58 -3.10 15.50 -8.87
N LEU A 59 -3.00 14.93 -7.66
CA LEU A 59 -1.77 14.30 -7.20
C LEU A 59 -1.75 12.84 -7.63
N GLU A 60 -0.57 12.37 -8.04
CA GLU A 60 -0.30 10.95 -8.26
C GLU A 60 -0.48 10.19 -6.93
N SER A 61 -1.15 9.05 -7.01
CA SER A 61 -1.44 8.16 -5.88
C SER A 61 -1.31 6.71 -6.33
N HIS A 62 -1.12 5.81 -5.36
CA HIS A 62 -0.73 4.43 -5.64
C HIS A 62 -1.68 3.44 -4.99
N TYR A 63 -2.02 2.37 -5.71
CA TYR A 63 -2.64 1.17 -5.14
C TYR A 63 -1.67 0.00 -5.21
N TYR A 64 -1.16 -0.41 -4.04
CA TYR A 64 -0.37 -1.63 -3.89
C TYR A 64 -1.30 -2.84 -3.76
N LEU A 65 -1.14 -3.83 -4.64
CA LEU A 65 -2.06 -4.95 -4.78
C LEU A 65 -1.74 -6.15 -3.87
N ASP A 66 -0.69 -6.09 -3.05
CA ASP A 66 -0.18 -7.21 -2.22
C ASP A 66 -1.27 -7.87 -1.36
N ASN A 67 -2.15 -7.07 -0.74
CA ASN A 67 -3.23 -7.60 0.10
C ASN A 67 -4.37 -8.13 -0.77
N LEU A 68 -4.75 -7.38 -1.80
CA LEU A 68 -5.87 -7.74 -2.67
C LEU A 68 -5.60 -9.04 -3.42
N ILE A 69 -4.37 -9.27 -3.89
CA ILE A 69 -4.02 -10.50 -4.59
C ILE A 69 -4.07 -11.73 -3.66
N ARG A 70 -3.71 -11.57 -2.39
CA ARG A 70 -3.79 -12.65 -1.39
C ARG A 70 -5.25 -13.02 -1.12
N LEU A 71 -6.11 -12.01 -0.93
CA LEU A 71 -7.55 -12.22 -0.78
C LEU A 71 -8.15 -12.90 -2.02
N TYR A 72 -7.78 -12.42 -3.21
CA TYR A 72 -8.25 -12.97 -4.49
C TYR A 72 -7.88 -14.45 -4.67
N VAL A 73 -6.66 -14.84 -4.28
CA VAL A 73 -6.21 -16.25 -4.39
C VAL A 73 -6.94 -17.16 -3.40
N GLN A 74 -7.30 -16.64 -2.23
CA GLN A 74 -8.01 -17.39 -1.19
C GLN A 74 -9.53 -17.43 -1.39
N ALA A 75 -10.09 -16.52 -2.18
CA ALA A 75 -11.53 -16.41 -2.40
C ALA A 75 -12.07 -17.54 -3.31
N ASP A 76 -13.31 -17.95 -3.03
CA ASP A 76 -14.07 -18.84 -3.90
C ASP A 76 -14.17 -18.24 -5.31
N PRO A 77 -14.10 -19.04 -6.39
CA PRO A 77 -14.12 -18.53 -7.77
C PRO A 77 -15.29 -17.59 -8.09
N LYS A 78 -16.46 -17.83 -7.47
CA LYS A 78 -17.67 -17.01 -7.62
C LYS A 78 -17.56 -15.63 -6.95
N ASP A 79 -16.72 -15.48 -5.94
CA ASP A 79 -16.64 -14.28 -5.08
C ASP A 79 -15.42 -13.39 -5.43
N LYS A 80 -14.51 -13.89 -6.27
CA LYS A 80 -13.29 -13.19 -6.68
C LYS A 80 -13.52 -11.77 -7.23
N LEU A 81 -14.53 -11.59 -8.09
CA LEU A 81 -14.83 -10.27 -8.65
C LEU A 81 -15.44 -9.33 -7.59
N SER A 82 -16.27 -9.86 -6.68
CA SER A 82 -16.82 -9.07 -5.58
C SER A 82 -15.75 -8.63 -4.60
N GLU A 83 -14.73 -9.45 -4.31
CA GLU A 83 -13.58 -9.06 -3.48
C GLU A 83 -12.86 -7.84 -4.05
N ILE A 84 -12.55 -7.87 -5.36
CA ILE A 84 -11.92 -6.74 -6.07
C ILE A 84 -12.82 -5.50 -6.00
N THR A 85 -14.11 -5.66 -6.29
CA THR A 85 -15.07 -4.55 -6.32
C THR A 85 -15.20 -3.89 -4.94
N ASN A 86 -15.37 -4.70 -3.90
CA ASN A 86 -15.53 -4.23 -2.53
C ASN A 86 -14.27 -3.53 -2.02
N HIS A 87 -13.09 -4.06 -2.34
CA HIS A 87 -11.81 -3.45 -1.98
C HIS A 87 -11.68 -2.01 -2.49
N PHE A 88 -12.00 -1.77 -3.77
CA PHE A 88 -11.86 -0.44 -4.35
C PHE A 88 -13.00 0.51 -3.96
N ARG A 89 -14.22 0.01 -3.74
CA ARG A 89 -15.34 0.85 -3.25
C ARG A 89 -15.05 1.43 -1.87
N LYS A 90 -14.70 0.58 -0.89
CA LYS A 90 -14.37 1.01 0.50
C LYS A 90 -13.37 2.16 0.51
N LEU A 91 -12.39 2.10 -0.38
CA LEU A 91 -11.24 2.99 -0.36
C LEU A 91 -11.39 4.16 -1.37
N GLN A 92 -12.62 4.43 -1.83
CA GLN A 92 -13.08 5.75 -2.30
C GLN A 92 -13.75 6.60 -1.19
N GLU A 93 -14.18 5.99 -0.09
CA GLU A 93 -15.21 6.56 0.79
C GLU A 93 -14.64 7.25 2.05
N SER A 94 -13.39 6.92 2.42
CA SER A 94 -12.79 7.25 3.73
C SER A 94 -11.83 8.51 3.85
N PRO A 95 -11.71 9.50 2.91
CA PRO A 95 -10.62 10.52 2.97
C PRO A 95 -10.47 11.29 4.29
N HIS A 96 -11.56 11.55 5.01
CA HIS A 96 -11.56 12.36 6.24
C HIS A 96 -11.16 11.60 7.50
N VAL A 97 -11.26 10.26 7.52
CA VAL A 97 -10.93 9.43 8.69
C VAL A 97 -9.42 9.43 8.93
N TYR A 98 -8.63 9.45 7.86
CA TYR A 98 -7.17 9.47 7.91
C TYR A 98 -6.60 10.72 8.60
N GLU A 99 -7.20 11.89 8.38
CA GLU A 99 -6.75 13.11 9.07
C GLU A 99 -6.91 13.03 10.59
N TYR A 100 -7.85 12.23 11.08
CA TYR A 100 -8.07 12.02 12.50
C TYR A 100 -7.02 11.06 13.11
N LEU A 101 -6.65 10.00 12.38
CA LEU A 101 -5.57 9.08 12.79
C LEU A 101 -4.24 9.83 13.01
N PHE A 102 -3.93 10.83 12.18
CA PHE A 102 -2.73 11.66 12.37
C PHE A 102 -2.87 12.78 13.41
N LYS A 103 -4.04 12.92 14.06
CA LYS A 103 -4.26 13.88 15.17
C LYS A 103 -4.13 13.24 16.56
N ASP A 104 -4.42 11.94 16.70
CA ASP A 104 -4.35 11.21 17.98
C ASP A 104 -3.43 9.99 17.89
N TYR A 105 -2.25 10.10 18.50
CA TYR A 105 -1.29 9.00 18.54
C TYR A 105 -1.78 7.82 19.38
N ASP A 106 -2.46 8.05 20.50
CA ASP A 106 -2.88 6.97 21.40
C ASP A 106 -3.93 6.09 20.74
N TYR A 107 -4.77 6.67 19.89
CA TYR A 107 -5.65 5.91 19.02
C TYR A 107 -4.90 5.25 17.85
N ALA A 108 -3.98 5.96 17.19
CA ALA A 108 -3.26 5.46 16.01
C ALA A 108 -2.30 4.30 16.30
N LYS A 109 -1.72 4.24 17.52
CA LYS A 109 -0.65 3.28 17.85
C LYS A 109 -1.03 1.81 17.67
N GLN A 110 -2.33 1.47 17.77
CA GLN A 110 -2.81 0.09 17.58
C GLN A 110 -2.74 -0.37 16.11
N PHE A 111 -2.77 0.59 15.18
CA PHE A 111 -2.69 0.38 13.74
C PHE A 111 -1.26 0.47 13.21
N LEU A 112 -0.29 0.90 14.03
CA LEU A 112 1.10 1.02 13.60
C LEU A 112 1.73 -0.37 13.41
N LYS A 113 2.22 -0.60 12.20
CA LYS A 113 2.95 -1.81 11.80
C LYS A 113 4.28 -1.42 11.16
N VAL A 114 5.12 -2.42 11.00
CA VAL A 114 6.40 -2.31 10.31
C VAL A 114 6.37 -3.23 9.11
N LEU A 115 6.75 -2.71 7.95
CA LEU A 115 6.99 -3.50 6.74
C LEU A 115 8.48 -3.54 6.44
N ILE A 116 8.97 -4.70 6.01
CA ILE A 116 10.33 -4.86 5.51
C ILE A 116 10.22 -4.96 3.98
N LYS A 117 10.95 -4.10 3.29
CA LYS A 117 10.93 -3.97 1.84
C LYS A 117 12.36 -3.83 1.32
N PRO A 118 12.69 -4.31 0.10
CA PRO A 118 13.99 -4.03 -0.53
C PRO A 118 14.28 -2.51 -0.66
N LEU A 119 15.57 -2.14 -0.71
CA LEU A 119 16.00 -0.73 -0.82
C LEU A 119 15.54 -0.02 -2.12
N ASP A 120 15.25 -0.78 -3.17
CA ASP A 120 14.91 -0.26 -4.50
C ASP A 120 13.43 0.11 -4.69
N ILE A 121 12.61 0.10 -3.62
CA ILE A 121 11.15 -0.03 -3.77
C ILE A 121 10.38 1.19 -4.30
N ALA A 122 11.00 2.35 -4.52
CA ALA A 122 10.41 3.48 -5.27
C ALA A 122 11.37 4.67 -5.29
N PRO A 123 11.27 5.57 -6.29
CA PRO A 123 11.87 6.89 -6.17
C PRO A 123 11.18 7.65 -5.02
N ASN A 124 11.97 8.26 -4.12
CA ASN A 124 11.53 9.07 -2.96
C ASN A 124 11.35 8.33 -1.62
N ILE A 125 12.20 7.34 -1.32
CA ILE A 125 12.26 6.71 0.00
C ILE A 125 12.46 7.71 1.16
N ASP A 126 13.18 8.80 0.89
CA ASP A 126 13.52 9.83 1.88
C ASP A 126 12.30 10.56 2.43
N ASP A 127 11.21 10.60 1.68
CA ASP A 127 9.95 11.20 2.08
C ASP A 127 9.21 10.39 3.15
N PHE A 128 9.65 9.17 3.49
CA PHE A 128 8.94 8.25 4.39
C PHE A 128 9.71 7.97 5.68
N VAL A 129 8.99 7.59 6.75
CA VAL A 129 9.59 7.16 8.02
C VAL A 129 10.15 5.76 7.85
N THR A 130 11.46 5.69 7.61
CA THR A 130 12.18 4.47 7.27
C THR A 130 13.49 4.35 8.04
N ARG A 131 14.03 3.13 8.11
CA ARG A 131 15.34 2.80 8.68
C ARG A 131 15.91 1.58 7.95
N GLU A 132 17.21 1.57 7.70
CA GLU A 132 17.90 0.36 7.24
C GLU A 132 18.32 -0.47 8.47
N ASP A 133 17.72 -1.64 8.64
CA ASP A 133 18.01 -2.55 9.77
C ASP A 133 18.88 -3.74 9.38
N TYR A 134 18.88 -4.07 8.10
CA TYR A 134 19.59 -5.19 7.49
C TYR A 134 20.13 -4.74 6.12
N PRO A 135 21.24 -5.32 5.64
CA PRO A 135 21.75 -5.04 4.30
C PRO A 135 20.65 -5.24 3.25
N ASP A 136 20.53 -4.30 2.32
CA ASP A 136 19.60 -4.32 1.19
C ASP A 136 18.10 -4.27 1.54
N LEU A 137 17.76 -4.11 2.83
CA LEU A 137 16.38 -4.09 3.32
C LEU A 137 16.09 -2.85 4.16
N LEU A 138 14.93 -2.28 3.86
CA LEU A 138 14.39 -1.12 4.52
C LEU A 138 13.19 -1.49 5.39
N THR A 139 13.29 -1.10 6.65
CA THR A 139 12.19 -1.09 7.61
C THR A 139 11.37 0.19 7.42
N MET A 140 10.09 0.04 7.08
CA MET A 140 9.17 1.15 6.85
C MET A 140 8.07 1.15 7.91
N LEU A 141 7.79 2.32 8.49
CA LEU A 141 6.65 2.51 9.39
C LEU A 141 5.37 2.77 8.58
N VAL A 142 4.33 1.97 8.84
CA VAL A 142 3.04 2.08 8.17
C VAL A 142 1.89 2.10 9.18
N LEU A 143 0.75 2.65 8.78
CA LEU A 143 -0.54 2.45 9.44
C LEU A 143 -1.32 1.38 8.68
N ASP A 144 -1.58 0.26 9.34
CA ASP A 144 -2.48 -0.79 8.88
C ASP A 144 -3.91 -0.48 9.34
N TYR A 145 -4.67 0.14 8.46
CA TYR A 145 -6.04 0.58 8.73
C TYR A 145 -6.90 0.33 7.50
N GLU A 146 -8.11 -0.18 7.70
CA GLU A 146 -9.04 -0.57 6.61
C GLU A 146 -8.36 -1.45 5.53
N GLU A 147 -7.57 -2.44 5.98
CA GLU A 147 -6.90 -3.44 5.12
C GLU A 147 -5.83 -2.87 4.15
N ARG A 148 -5.30 -1.67 4.42
CA ARG A 148 -4.14 -1.11 3.69
C ARG A 148 -3.07 -0.52 4.59
N PHE A 149 -1.82 -0.74 4.18
CA PHE A 149 -0.60 -0.22 4.79
C PHE A 149 -0.27 1.19 4.28
N HIS A 150 -0.72 2.21 5.00
CA HIS A 150 -0.48 3.61 4.67
C HIS A 150 0.93 4.03 5.10
N PHE A 151 1.78 4.36 4.14
CA PHE A 151 3.14 4.80 4.41
C PHE A 151 3.17 6.18 5.07
N ILE A 152 3.88 6.28 6.20
CA ILE A 152 3.96 7.51 6.97
C ILE A 152 5.04 8.41 6.38
N LYS A 153 4.67 9.58 5.86
CA LYS A 153 5.61 10.56 5.31
C LYS A 153 6.34 11.35 6.41
N LYS A 154 7.61 11.73 6.18
CA LYS A 154 8.43 12.62 7.02
C LYS A 154 7.91 14.09 7.06
N ARG A 155 6.73 14.40 6.52
CA ARG A 155 6.20 15.78 6.45
C ARG A 155 5.81 16.33 7.82
N LYS A 156 6.22 17.58 8.06
CA LYS A 156 6.05 18.42 9.27
C LYS A 156 4.68 18.36 9.98
N GLN A 157 3.59 18.02 9.27
CA GLN A 157 2.23 17.96 9.83
C GLN A 157 1.97 16.73 10.72
N ILE A 158 2.64 15.59 10.47
CA ILE A 158 2.59 14.42 11.36
C ILE A 158 3.49 14.66 12.59
N PHE A 159 4.67 15.26 12.38
CA PHE A 159 5.65 15.58 13.44
C PHE A 159 5.20 16.70 14.38
N GLY A 160 4.38 17.64 13.90
CA GLY A 160 3.80 18.70 14.72
C GLY A 160 2.65 18.22 15.61
N LYS A 161 1.92 17.16 15.20
CA LYS A 161 0.75 16.64 15.93
C LYS A 161 1.09 15.46 16.83
N TRP A 162 1.91 14.53 16.37
CA TRP A 162 2.51 13.49 17.21
C TRP A 162 3.75 14.06 17.89
N ASN A 163 3.52 14.87 18.92
CA ASN A 163 4.50 15.55 19.77
C ASN A 163 5.89 14.87 19.77
N MET A 164 6.98 15.61 19.49
CA MET A 164 8.36 15.12 19.28
C MET A 164 8.89 14.08 20.30
N LYS A 165 8.36 14.08 21.54
CA LYS A 165 8.65 13.07 22.58
C LYS A 165 8.15 11.65 22.23
N THR A 166 7.12 11.57 21.41
CA THR A 166 6.52 10.33 20.90
C THR A 166 7.37 9.75 19.79
N TYR A 167 7.95 10.59 18.93
CA TYR A 167 8.86 10.15 17.87
C TYR A 167 10.16 9.61 18.44
N SER A 168 10.78 10.31 19.41
CA SER A 168 11.95 9.77 20.13
C SER A 168 11.64 8.43 20.78
N LYS A 169 10.45 8.25 21.38
CA LYS A 169 9.97 6.94 21.89
C LYS A 169 9.61 5.92 20.81
N LEU A 170 9.16 6.30 19.62
CA LEU A 170 8.87 5.41 18.48
C LEU A 170 10.16 4.93 17.84
N HIS A 171 11.09 5.85 17.57
CA HIS A 171 12.46 5.54 17.20
C HIS A 171 13.09 4.63 18.27
N TYR A 172 12.90 4.92 19.56
CA TYR A 172 13.38 4.08 20.67
C TYR A 172 12.66 2.73 20.78
N LYS A 173 11.34 2.63 20.56
CA LYS A 173 10.61 1.35 20.62
C LYS A 173 10.91 0.45 19.43
N ILE A 174 11.13 1.05 18.26
CA ILE A 174 11.66 0.39 17.06
C ILE A 174 13.14 -0.01 17.28
N LEU A 175 13.88 0.69 18.17
CA LEU A 175 15.22 0.29 18.64
C LEU A 175 15.20 -0.81 19.74
N VAL A 176 14.24 -0.80 20.68
CA VAL A 176 14.26 -1.67 21.88
C VAL A 176 13.71 -3.08 21.64
N LYS A 177 12.98 -3.32 20.55
CA LYS A 177 12.66 -4.72 20.15
C LYS A 177 13.89 -5.54 19.70
N LYS A 178 15.10 -4.94 19.71
CA LYS A 178 16.37 -5.58 19.38
C LYS A 178 17.18 -6.09 20.59
N VAL A 179 16.63 -6.10 21.82
CA VAL A 179 17.39 -6.56 23.03
C VAL A 179 16.68 -7.69 23.82
N LEU A 180 15.50 -8.14 23.43
CA LEU A 180 14.82 -9.28 24.08
C LEU A 180 14.16 -10.20 23.04
N MET A 181 14.99 -10.90 22.26
CA MET A 181 14.75 -12.27 21.77
C MET A 181 16.11 -12.95 21.64
#